data_AF-A0AAI9YAB1-F1
#
_entry.id   AF-A0AAI9YAB1-F1
#
_cell.length_a   1.000
_cell.length_b   1.000
_cell.length_c   1.000
_cell.angle_alpha   90.00
_cell.angle_beta   90.00
_cell.angle_gamma   90.00
#
_symmetry.space_group_name_H-M   'P 1'
#
loop_
_entity.id
_entity.type
_entity.pdbx_description
1 polymer ?
#
loop_
_entity_poly.entity_id
_entity_poly.type
_entity_poly.pdbx_seq_one_letter_code
_entity_poly.pdbx_strand_id
1 'polypeptide(L)'
;MKAQTPRALAIWFCVSLACMALGEPLPDPTGGYNVGAQRFVVPFLEDNDVVWPSGVSTEYLVTLYYPTEDEKPCPKPYLEPELAKLYTDLWSYNISHLTSTLRWNATYLNEESGPTLLFGPGGWGVPTDGDYIIISELISHGYVVAAFDHVYKQPFLL
;
A
#
# COMPACT_ATOMS: atom_id res chain seq x y z
N MET A 1 -26.06 -15.78 -43.88
CA MET A 1 -26.22 -15.80 -42.41
C MET A 1 -25.28 -14.78 -41.80
N LYS A 2 -25.79 -13.65 -41.30
CA LYS A 2 -24.97 -12.71 -40.50
C LYS A 2 -25.08 -13.16 -39.04
N ALA A 3 -23.96 -13.63 -38.48
CA ALA A 3 -23.87 -13.99 -37.08
C ALA A 3 -24.01 -12.70 -36.26
N GLN A 4 -25.17 -12.53 -35.65
CA GLN A 4 -25.48 -11.41 -34.78
C GLN A 4 -24.87 -11.75 -33.42
N THR A 5 -23.62 -11.34 -33.20
CA THR A 5 -22.97 -11.48 -31.89
C THR A 5 -23.84 -10.75 -30.87
N PRO A 6 -24.31 -11.43 -29.81
CA PRO A 6 -25.20 -10.79 -28.85
C PRO A 6 -24.40 -9.69 -28.16
N ARG A 7 -24.94 -8.48 -28.15
CA ARG A 7 -24.36 -7.27 -27.51
C ARG A 7 -23.81 -7.54 -26.10
N ALA A 8 -24.43 -8.46 -25.37
CA ALA A 8 -23.98 -8.94 -24.06
C ALA A 8 -22.58 -9.57 -24.10
N LEU A 9 -22.24 -10.35 -25.13
CA LEU A 9 -20.92 -10.98 -25.29
C LEU A 9 -19.83 -9.93 -25.55
N ALA A 10 -20.15 -8.90 -26.33
CA ALA A 10 -19.22 -7.79 -26.59
C ALA A 10 -18.99 -6.93 -25.33
N ILE A 11 -20.04 -6.68 -24.53
CA ILE A 11 -19.92 -5.96 -23.25
C ILE A 11 -19.10 -6.77 -22.26
N TRP A 12 -19.36 -8.07 -22.11
CA TRP A 12 -18.57 -8.96 -21.26
C TRP A 12 -17.10 -9.00 -21.69
N PHE A 13 -16.83 -9.12 -22.99
CA PHE A 13 -15.47 -9.13 -23.52
C PHE A 13 -14.74 -7.80 -23.24
N CYS A 14 -15.41 -6.65 -23.38
CA CYS A 14 -14.84 -5.34 -23.06
C CYS A 14 -14.57 -5.16 -21.56
N VAL A 15 -15.47 -5.64 -20.69
CA VAL A 15 -15.27 -5.59 -19.22
C VAL A 15 -14.11 -6.49 -18.80
N SER A 16 -14.01 -7.71 -19.34
CA SER A 16 -12.86 -8.60 -19.09
C SER A 16 -11.53 -8.02 -19.57
N LEU A 17 -11.51 -7.35 -20.72
CA LEU A 17 -10.30 -6.69 -21.23
C LEU A 17 -9.89 -5.49 -20.36
N ALA A 18 -10.87 -4.73 -19.87
CA ALA A 18 -10.62 -3.59 -18.97
C ALA A 18 -10.05 -4.04 -17.61
N CYS A 19 -10.55 -5.14 -17.04
CA CYS A 19 -9.97 -5.75 -15.83
C CYS A 19 -8.53 -6.25 -16.07
N MET A 20 -8.25 -6.88 -17.21
CA MET A 20 -6.88 -7.30 -17.55
C MET A 20 -5.92 -6.13 -17.74
N ALA A 21 -6.42 -4.97 -18.18
CA ALA A 21 -5.61 -3.76 -18.38
C ALA A 21 -5.34 -2.98 -17.08
N LEU A 22 -6.14 -3.18 -16.03
CA LEU A 22 -6.09 -2.41 -14.79
C LEU A 22 -5.56 -3.21 -13.57
N GLY A 23 -5.34 -4.52 -13.71
CA GLY A 23 -4.92 -5.40 -12.62
C GLY A 23 -6.07 -5.83 -11.70
N GLU A 24 -5.77 -6.74 -10.76
CA GLU A 24 -6.73 -7.22 -9.76
C GLU A 24 -6.73 -6.29 -8.54
N PRO A 25 -7.84 -5.60 -8.24
CA PRO A 25 -7.88 -4.67 -7.12
C PRO A 25 -7.89 -5.42 -5.78
N LEU A 26 -7.17 -4.87 -4.80
CA LEU A 26 -7.39 -5.22 -3.41
C LEU A 26 -8.82 -4.87 -2.98
N PRO A 27 -9.39 -5.56 -1.96
CA PRO A 27 -10.69 -5.22 -1.44
C PRO A 27 -10.80 -3.74 -1.06
N ASP A 28 -11.88 -3.09 -1.47
CA ASP A 28 -12.16 -1.72 -1.05
C ASP A 28 -12.43 -1.71 0.47
N PRO A 29 -11.90 -0.71 1.20
CA PRO A 29 -12.21 -0.55 2.62
C PRO A 29 -13.67 -0.12 2.80
N THR A 30 -14.26 -0.41 3.95
CA THR A 30 -15.71 -0.28 4.17
C THR A 30 -16.16 1.08 4.72
N GLY A 31 -15.21 1.92 5.16
CA GLY A 31 -15.49 3.23 5.73
C GLY A 31 -15.73 4.35 4.69
N GLY A 32 -15.88 5.57 5.17
CA GLY A 32 -16.28 6.73 4.36
C GLY A 32 -15.13 7.53 3.74
N TYR A 33 -13.91 7.40 4.28
CA TYR A 33 -12.75 8.18 3.83
C TYR A 33 -11.89 7.42 2.81
N ASN A 34 -11.26 8.16 1.89
CA ASN A 34 -10.20 7.63 1.04
C ASN A 34 -8.87 7.58 1.81
N VAL A 35 -7.89 6.85 1.28
CA VAL A 35 -6.59 6.62 1.92
C VAL A 35 -5.51 7.48 1.28
N GLY A 36 -4.99 8.42 2.05
CA GLY A 36 -3.78 9.17 1.75
C GLY A 36 -2.55 8.54 2.39
N ALA A 37 -1.37 8.76 1.80
CA ALA A 37 -0.11 8.42 2.45
C ALA A 37 1.03 9.38 2.14
N GLN A 38 1.97 9.46 3.08
CA GLN A 38 3.24 10.18 2.92
C GLN A 38 4.36 9.44 3.65
N ARG A 39 5.55 9.39 3.05
CA ARG A 39 6.75 8.78 3.63
C ARG A 39 7.66 9.81 4.30
N PHE A 40 8.29 9.40 5.39
CA PHE A 40 9.22 10.20 6.17
C PHE A 40 10.45 9.38 6.53
N VAL A 41 11.61 10.03 6.51
CA VAL A 41 12.81 9.55 7.18
C VAL A 41 12.85 10.24 8.53
N VAL A 42 12.75 9.47 9.61
CA VAL A 42 12.72 9.99 10.97
C VAL A 42 14.07 9.73 11.62
N PRO A 43 14.86 10.78 11.93
CA PRO A 43 16.13 10.62 12.62
C PRO A 43 15.93 10.01 14.01
N PHE A 44 16.77 9.03 14.34
CA PHE A 44 16.75 8.31 15.61
C PHE A 44 18.19 7.89 15.97
N LEU A 45 18.45 7.45 17.20
CA LEU A 45 19.75 6.91 17.57
C LEU A 45 19.57 5.72 18.52
N GLU A 46 20.05 4.55 18.10
CA GLU A 46 20.18 3.35 18.93
C GLU A 46 21.57 2.75 18.77
N ASP A 47 22.37 2.83 19.83
CA ASP A 47 23.79 2.45 19.81
C ASP A 47 24.05 0.93 19.92
N ASN A 48 23.00 0.12 19.87
CA ASN A 48 23.08 -1.35 20.05
C ASN A 48 22.15 -2.11 19.08
N ASP A 49 22.08 -1.67 17.81
CA ASP A 49 21.29 -2.37 16.80
C ASP A 49 22.14 -3.45 16.10
N VAL A 50 21.90 -4.70 16.46
CA VAL A 50 22.63 -5.87 15.95
C VAL A 50 22.40 -6.18 14.47
N VAL A 51 21.36 -5.61 13.84
CA VAL A 51 21.12 -5.83 12.40
C VAL A 51 21.64 -4.69 11.54
N TRP A 52 21.93 -3.53 12.14
CA TRP A 52 22.45 -2.39 11.42
C TRP A 52 23.96 -2.59 11.15
N PRO A 53 24.48 -2.36 9.94
CA PRO A 53 25.87 -2.70 9.59
C PRO A 53 26.95 -2.09 10.48
N SER A 54 26.74 -0.86 10.98
CA SER A 54 27.63 -0.18 11.93
C SER A 54 27.34 -0.48 13.40
N GLY A 55 26.32 -1.28 13.72
CA GLY A 55 25.84 -1.51 15.08
C GLY A 55 25.03 -0.35 15.68
N VAL A 56 24.83 0.73 14.91
CA VAL A 56 24.18 1.97 15.36
C VAL A 56 23.11 2.37 14.37
N SER A 57 21.84 2.28 14.76
CA SER A 57 20.71 2.70 13.94
C SER A 57 20.51 4.20 14.03
N THR A 58 20.36 4.87 12.88
CA THR A 58 20.27 6.34 12.80
C THR A 58 18.93 6.87 12.33
N GLU A 59 18.03 5.99 11.87
CA GLU A 59 16.75 6.40 11.31
C GLU A 59 15.71 5.28 11.33
N TYR A 60 14.45 5.70 11.31
CA TYR A 60 13.32 4.87 10.89
C TYR A 60 12.73 5.41 9.60
N LEU A 61 12.20 4.50 8.80
CA LEU A 61 11.34 4.86 7.67
C LEU A 61 9.90 4.78 8.17
N VAL A 62 9.13 5.84 7.97
CA VAL A 62 7.74 5.90 8.42
C VAL A 62 6.84 6.24 7.26
N THR A 63 5.87 5.37 6.98
CA THR A 63 4.74 5.71 6.13
C THR A 63 3.57 6.14 7.01
N LEU A 64 3.18 7.41 6.91
CA LEU A 64 1.98 7.92 7.54
C LEU A 64 0.81 7.71 6.59
N TYR A 65 -0.13 6.84 6.96
CA TYR A 65 -1.42 6.67 6.28
C TYR A 65 -2.50 7.46 7.02
N TYR A 66 -3.38 8.10 6.27
CA TYR A 66 -4.34 9.02 6.85
C TYR A 66 -5.61 9.22 6.00
N PRO A 67 -6.73 9.63 6.63
CA PRO A 67 -7.97 9.90 5.92
C PRO A 67 -7.81 11.10 5.00
N THR A 68 -8.39 11.01 3.80
CA THR A 68 -8.46 12.11 2.84
C THR A 68 -9.82 12.14 2.14
N GLU A 69 -10.26 13.34 1.78
CA GLU A 69 -11.42 13.57 0.90
C GLU A 69 -11.01 13.77 -0.57
N ASP A 70 -9.71 13.76 -0.87
CA ASP A 70 -9.22 13.78 -2.23
C ASP A 70 -9.88 12.65 -3.04
N GLU A 71 -10.18 12.92 -4.32
CA GLU A 71 -10.78 11.93 -5.20
C GLU A 71 -9.93 10.65 -5.27
N LYS A 72 -10.61 9.50 -5.19
CA LYS A 72 -9.98 8.18 -5.28
C LYS A 72 -9.22 8.07 -6.62
N PRO A 73 -7.91 7.78 -6.61
CA PRO A 73 -7.14 7.68 -7.84
C PRO A 73 -7.55 6.44 -8.64
N CYS A 74 -7.23 6.42 -9.94
CA CYS A 74 -7.25 5.19 -10.72
C CYS A 74 -6.37 4.12 -10.03
N PRO A 75 -6.76 2.83 -10.08
CA PRO A 75 -5.96 1.75 -9.50
C PRO A 75 -4.51 1.79 -9.99
N LYS A 76 -3.57 1.65 -9.06
CA LYS A 76 -2.12 1.59 -9.29
C LYS A 76 -1.55 0.30 -8.73
N PRO A 77 -0.36 -0.15 -9.16
CA PRO A 77 0.31 -1.30 -8.57
C PRO A 77 0.28 -1.23 -7.04
N TYR A 78 -0.07 -2.36 -6.41
CA TYR A 78 -0.21 -2.46 -4.97
C TYR A 78 1.08 -2.10 -4.24
N LEU A 79 2.19 -2.67 -4.68
CA LEU A 79 3.54 -2.35 -4.23
C LEU A 79 4.36 -1.84 -5.41
N GLU A 80 5.48 -1.20 -5.10
CA GLU A 80 6.51 -0.85 -6.08
C GLU A 80 6.91 -2.09 -6.90
N PRO A 81 6.98 -1.98 -8.25
CA PRO A 81 7.32 -3.10 -9.12
C PRO A 81 8.63 -3.82 -8.74
N GLU A 82 9.63 -3.07 -8.29
CA GLU A 82 10.92 -3.59 -7.86
C GLU A 82 10.79 -4.44 -6.60
N LEU A 83 9.95 -4.02 -5.65
CA LEU A 83 9.67 -4.76 -4.43
C LEU A 83 8.84 -6.02 -4.72
N ALA A 84 7.80 -5.89 -5.56
CA ALA A 84 7.00 -7.04 -6.02
C ALA A 84 7.86 -8.08 -6.76
N LYS A 85 8.83 -7.62 -7.56
CA LYS A 85 9.80 -8.50 -8.22
C LYS A 85 10.70 -9.19 -7.21
N LEU A 86 11.24 -8.46 -6.23
CA LEU A 86 12.07 -9.04 -5.19
C LEU A 86 11.35 -10.16 -4.44
N TYR A 87 10.08 -9.98 -4.09
CA TYR A 87 9.28 -11.01 -3.44
C TYR A 87 8.95 -12.20 -4.32
N THR A 88 8.72 -11.95 -5.61
CA THR A 88 8.58 -13.03 -6.59
C THR A 88 9.85 -13.88 -6.64
N ASP A 89 11.02 -13.24 -6.66
CA ASP A 89 12.31 -13.92 -6.77
C ASP A 89 12.70 -14.66 -5.47
N LEU A 90 12.45 -14.06 -4.30
CA LEU A 90 12.83 -14.63 -3.00
C LEU A 90 11.87 -15.72 -2.51
N TRP A 91 10.57 -15.56 -2.73
CA TRP A 91 9.53 -16.40 -2.12
C TRP A 91 8.60 -17.08 -3.12
N SER A 92 8.84 -16.93 -4.43
CA SER A 92 7.96 -17.46 -5.49
C SER A 92 6.51 -16.97 -5.37
N TYR A 93 6.30 -15.79 -4.77
CA TYR A 93 5.00 -15.20 -4.55
C TYR A 93 4.84 -13.93 -5.40
N ASN A 94 4.06 -14.03 -6.47
CA ASN A 94 3.88 -12.94 -7.43
C ASN A 94 2.62 -12.12 -7.13
N ILE A 95 2.82 -10.90 -6.63
CA ILE A 95 1.75 -9.93 -6.32
C ILE A 95 1.71 -8.73 -7.29
N SER A 96 2.49 -8.77 -8.37
CA SER A 96 2.58 -7.66 -9.34
C SER A 96 1.27 -7.35 -10.07
N HIS A 97 0.32 -8.29 -10.06
CA HIS A 97 -1.00 -8.13 -10.65
C HIS A 97 -1.98 -7.39 -9.73
N LEU A 98 -1.66 -7.23 -8.44
CA LEU A 98 -2.53 -6.57 -7.47
C LEU A 98 -2.44 -5.05 -7.59
N THR A 99 -3.57 -4.39 -7.38
CA THR A 99 -3.67 -2.92 -7.40
C THR A 99 -4.34 -2.35 -6.16
N SER A 100 -3.97 -1.13 -5.81
CA SER A 100 -4.56 -0.35 -4.72
C SER A 100 -5.04 1.00 -5.23
N THR A 101 -5.83 1.67 -4.40
CA THR A 101 -6.33 3.03 -4.65
C THR A 101 -5.67 4.05 -3.71
N LEU A 102 -4.48 3.72 -3.20
CA LEU A 102 -3.70 4.59 -2.33
C LEU A 102 -3.32 5.89 -3.06
N ARG A 103 -3.48 7.02 -2.36
CA ARG A 103 -3.09 8.33 -2.88
C ARG A 103 -1.89 8.90 -2.14
N TRP A 104 -0.71 8.80 -2.76
CA TRP A 104 0.50 9.44 -2.28
C TRP A 104 0.38 10.97 -2.31
N ASN A 105 0.86 11.63 -1.24
CA ASN A 105 0.85 13.08 -1.07
C ASN A 105 -0.56 13.69 -1.17
N ALA A 106 -1.58 12.96 -0.71
CA ALA A 106 -2.94 13.46 -0.63
C ALA A 106 -3.10 14.52 0.46
N THR A 107 -4.15 15.34 0.37
CA THR A 107 -4.49 16.31 1.42
C THR A 107 -4.86 15.60 2.72
N TYR A 108 -4.21 15.94 3.84
CA TYR A 108 -4.52 15.39 5.16
C TYR A 108 -5.79 16.02 5.76
N LEU A 109 -6.73 15.20 6.23
CA LEU A 109 -7.94 15.65 6.91
C LEU A 109 -7.70 15.80 8.42
N ASN A 110 -7.53 17.05 8.88
CA ASN A 110 -7.07 17.36 10.25
C ASN A 110 -8.22 17.45 11.28
N GLU A 111 -9.43 17.83 10.88
CA GLU A 111 -10.51 18.14 11.84
C GLU A 111 -11.40 16.93 12.21
N GLU A 112 -11.25 15.80 11.51
CA GLU A 112 -12.06 14.58 11.70
C GLU A 112 -11.24 13.29 11.85
N SER A 113 -9.92 13.39 11.98
CA SER A 113 -9.08 12.20 12.20
C SER A 113 -9.27 11.66 13.63
N GLY A 114 -9.56 10.36 13.71
CA GLY A 114 -9.52 9.54 14.91
C GLY A 114 -8.08 9.31 15.41
N PRO A 115 -7.88 8.40 16.37
CA PRO A 115 -6.60 8.24 17.03
C PRO A 115 -5.50 7.79 16.07
N THR A 116 -4.28 8.24 16.34
CA THR A 116 -3.08 7.75 15.66
C THR A 116 -2.63 6.42 16.26
N LEU A 117 -2.49 5.41 15.41
CA LEU A 117 -1.97 4.10 15.75
C LEU A 117 -0.51 3.99 15.27
N LEU A 118 0.34 3.38 16.10
CA LEU A 118 1.69 3.00 15.70
C LEU A 118 1.65 1.55 15.22
N PHE A 119 2.13 1.31 14.01
CA PHE A 119 2.14 -0.01 13.39
C PHE A 119 3.56 -0.42 13.02
N GLY A 120 3.95 -1.64 13.40
CA GLY A 120 5.24 -2.21 13.06
C GLY A 120 5.04 -3.48 12.24
N PRO A 121 5.91 -3.76 11.25
CA PRO A 121 5.80 -4.92 10.40
C PRO A 121 6.18 -6.18 11.16
N GLY A 122 5.78 -7.33 10.61
CA GLY A 122 6.34 -8.61 11.03
C GLY A 122 7.84 -8.64 10.77
N GLY A 123 8.64 -9.02 11.77
CA GLY A 123 10.10 -9.09 11.63
C GLY A 123 10.54 -10.02 10.49
N TRP A 124 11.49 -9.55 9.67
CA TRP A 124 12.00 -10.25 8.48
C TRP A 124 10.95 -10.51 7.37
N GLY A 125 9.78 -9.87 7.46
CA GLY A 125 8.67 -10.04 6.55
C GLY A 125 8.61 -9.00 5.43
N VAL A 126 7.38 -8.69 5.02
CA VAL A 126 7.07 -7.58 4.09
C VAL A 126 7.17 -6.24 4.81
N PRO A 127 7.46 -5.12 4.11
CA PRO A 127 7.33 -3.80 4.70
C PRO A 127 5.87 -3.52 5.04
N THR A 128 5.65 -2.45 5.80
CA THR A 128 4.31 -2.10 6.27
C THR A 128 3.30 -1.82 5.15
N ASP A 129 3.76 -1.39 3.98
CA ASP A 129 2.96 -1.27 2.76
C ASP A 129 2.29 -2.61 2.35
N GLY A 130 2.91 -3.74 2.73
CA GLY A 130 2.40 -5.10 2.56
C GLY A 130 1.15 -5.43 3.40
N ASP A 131 0.77 -4.55 4.34
CA ASP A 131 -0.40 -4.68 5.20
C ASP A 131 -1.53 -3.69 4.81
N TYR A 132 -1.54 -3.22 3.56
CA TYR A 132 -2.48 -2.19 3.10
C TYR A 132 -3.95 -2.53 3.34
N ILE A 133 -4.38 -3.79 3.24
CA ILE A 133 -5.80 -4.15 3.44
C ILE A 133 -6.26 -3.76 4.84
N ILE A 134 -5.50 -4.11 5.89
CA ILE A 134 -5.88 -3.78 7.26
C ILE A 134 -5.67 -2.29 7.56
N ILE A 135 -4.61 -1.69 7.04
CA ILE A 135 -4.32 -0.27 7.22
C ILE A 135 -5.43 0.57 6.57
N SER A 136 -5.77 0.32 5.32
CA SER A 136 -6.81 1.05 4.57
C SER A 136 -8.19 0.96 5.23
N GLU A 137 -8.53 -0.19 5.82
CA GLU A 137 -9.77 -0.33 6.59
C GLU A 137 -9.81 0.62 7.78
N LEU A 138 -8.73 0.67 8.57
CA LEU A 138 -8.61 1.61 9.70
C LEU A 138 -8.70 3.06 9.22
N ILE A 139 -7.96 3.42 8.17
CA ILE A 139 -7.96 4.78 7.64
C ILE A 139 -9.36 5.20 7.14
N SER A 140 -10.07 4.30 6.46
CA SER A 140 -11.42 4.61 5.97
C SER A 140 -12.42 4.92 7.09
N HIS A 141 -12.13 4.49 8.32
CA HIS A 141 -12.90 4.75 9.54
C HIS A 141 -12.37 5.95 10.35
N GLY A 142 -11.44 6.71 9.79
CA GLY A 142 -10.93 7.95 10.37
C GLY A 142 -9.63 7.80 11.15
N TYR A 143 -9.11 6.58 11.36
CA TYR A 143 -7.83 6.41 12.07
C TYR A 143 -6.67 7.00 11.26
N VAL A 144 -5.59 7.33 11.94
CA VAL A 144 -4.29 7.62 11.33
C VAL A 144 -3.34 6.49 11.70
N VAL A 145 -2.51 6.01 10.76
CA VAL A 145 -1.54 4.95 11.03
C VAL A 145 -0.15 5.45 10.69
N ALA A 146 0.72 5.55 11.69
CA ALA A 146 2.15 5.73 11.49
C ALA A 146 2.80 4.34 11.45
N ALA A 147 3.16 3.89 10.26
CA ALA A 147 3.72 2.58 10.01
C ALA A 147 5.25 2.65 9.92
N PHE A 148 5.96 1.89 10.75
CA PHE A 148 7.40 1.99 10.94
C PHE A 148 8.14 0.84 10.27
N ASP A 149 8.89 1.13 9.23
CA ASP A 149 9.81 0.16 8.63
C ASP A 149 11.20 0.25 9.26
N HIS A 150 11.71 -0.91 9.64
CA HIS A 150 13.03 -1.07 10.25
C HIS A 150 14.05 -1.32 9.15
N VAL A 151 14.93 -0.33 8.94
CA VAL A 151 16.02 -0.43 7.98
C VAL A 151 16.87 -1.67 8.29
N TYR A 152 17.30 -2.37 7.24
CA TYR A 152 18.07 -3.63 7.30
C TYR A 152 17.35 -4.86 7.90
N LYS A 153 16.09 -4.74 8.36
CA LYS A 153 15.28 -5.91 8.79
C LYS A 153 14.32 -6.42 7.73
N GLN A 154 13.89 -5.57 6.81
CA GLN A 154 13.11 -5.96 5.63
C GLN A 154 13.48 -5.13 4.39
N PRO A 155 13.18 -5.63 3.18
CA PRO A 155 13.29 -4.82 1.98
C PRO A 155 12.31 -3.63 2.00
N PHE A 156 12.80 -2.44 1.66
CA PHE A 156 12.00 -1.22 1.55
C PHE A 156 12.53 -0.36 0.39
N LEU A 157 11.65 0.40 -0.25
CA LEU A 157 11.99 1.36 -1.29
C LEU A 157 11.46 2.75 -0.91
N LEU A 158 12.33 3.76 -0.97
CA LEU A 158 12.00 5.16 -0.72
C LEU A 158 11.26 5.78 -1.91
#